data_AF-A0A2P8AEK2-F1
#
_entry.id   AF-A0A2P8AEK2-F1
#
_cell.length_a   1.000
_cell.length_b   1.000
_cell.length_c   1.000
_cell.angle_alpha   90.00
_cell.angle_beta   90.00
_cell.angle_gamma   90.00
#
_symmetry.space_group_name_H-M   'P 1'
#
loop_
_entity.id
_entity.type
_entity.pdbx_description
1 polymer ?
#
loop_
_entity_poly.entity_id
_entity_poly.type
_entity_poly.pdbx_seq_one_letter_code
_entity_poly.pdbx_strand_id
1 'polypeptide(L)'
;MAGGDASLRPVRWHGLPQGRTLLRVALVAVLLGLAAAVLNSPDGCPPGAGPAVAPTPNGGAPTVGGPAGGGVPPGGDRRAAALPLPAGAVGVPIRLAEPAALAVLRPGARVDLLIVPAGGAAGAATLLAPRALVLDVVGAAGAVDGSSALYLALRPEQAQRAVGLPEGSRFAVVVRE
;
A
#
# COMPACT_ATOMS: atom_id res chain seq x y z
N MET A 1 -52.74 -42.01 -54.80
CA MET A 1 -52.38 -40.58 -54.68
C MET A 1 -51.98 -40.36 -53.23
N ALA A 2 -50.70 -40.45 -52.89
CA ALA A 2 -49.66 -39.43 -53.03
C ALA A 2 -49.70 -38.40 -51.91
N GLY A 3 -48.56 -38.24 -51.23
CA GLY A 3 -48.25 -37.20 -50.24
C GLY A 3 -48.08 -37.80 -48.84
N GLY A 4 -46.89 -37.96 -48.27
CA GLY A 4 -45.61 -37.32 -48.53
C GLY A 4 -44.98 -37.05 -47.17
N ASP A 5 -43.80 -37.60 -46.93
CA ASP A 5 -43.04 -37.52 -45.68
C ASP A 5 -42.86 -36.08 -45.16
N ALA A 6 -43.50 -35.74 -44.04
CA ALA A 6 -43.21 -34.51 -43.30
C ALA A 6 -42.19 -34.80 -42.19
N SER A 7 -40.93 -34.92 -42.63
CA SER A 7 -39.74 -34.98 -41.79
C SER A 7 -39.67 -33.77 -40.84
N LEU A 8 -39.85 -34.00 -39.54
CA LEU A 8 -39.53 -33.01 -38.52
C LEU A 8 -38.01 -32.96 -38.34
N ARG A 9 -37.33 -32.15 -39.15
CA ARG A 9 -35.95 -31.76 -38.87
C ARG A 9 -35.94 -30.75 -37.73
N PRO A 10 -35.29 -31.02 -36.58
CA PRO A 10 -34.94 -29.94 -35.67
C PRO A 10 -33.88 -29.08 -36.38
N VAL A 11 -34.27 -27.84 -36.68
CA VAL A 11 -33.36 -26.80 -37.13
C VAL A 11 -32.35 -26.57 -36.02
N ARG A 12 -31.11 -27.02 -36.22
CA ARG A 12 -29.98 -26.69 -35.34
C ARG A 12 -29.68 -25.21 -35.52
N TRP A 13 -30.27 -24.36 -34.68
CA TRP A 13 -29.77 -23.01 -34.48
C TRP A 13 -28.40 -23.12 -33.81
N HIS A 14 -27.34 -22.96 -34.61
CA HIS A 14 -26.02 -22.67 -34.11
C HIS A 14 -26.04 -21.27 -33.49
N GLY A 15 -26.30 -21.20 -32.18
CA GLY A 15 -26.05 -20.00 -31.40
C GLY A 15 -24.56 -19.68 -31.46
N LEU A 16 -24.18 -18.64 -32.21
CA LEU A 16 -22.81 -18.14 -32.24
C LEU A 16 -22.44 -17.59 -30.85
N PRO A 17 -21.43 -18.15 -30.17
CA PRO A 17 -20.96 -17.65 -28.88
C PRO A 17 -19.90 -16.56 -29.10
N GLN A 18 -20.26 -15.39 -29.65
CA GLN A 18 -19.22 -14.38 -29.96
C GLN A 18 -19.55 -12.93 -29.55
N GLY A 19 -20.82 -12.57 -29.33
CA GLY A 19 -21.17 -11.19 -28.98
C GLY A 19 -20.62 -10.73 -27.61
N ARG A 20 -20.77 -11.56 -26.57
CA ARG A 20 -20.33 -11.19 -25.20
C ARG A 20 -18.81 -11.19 -25.05
N THR A 21 -18.11 -12.07 -25.78
CA THR A 21 -16.65 -12.16 -25.73
C THR A 21 -16.02 -10.96 -26.43
N LEU A 22 -16.53 -10.57 -27.60
CA LEU A 22 -16.07 -9.36 -28.30
C LEU A 22 -16.35 -8.10 -27.49
N LEU A 23 -17.52 -7.99 -26.85
CA LEU A 23 -17.85 -6.85 -25.99
C LEU A 23 -16.92 -6.76 -24.77
N ARG A 24 -16.58 -7.90 -24.15
CA ARG A 24 -15.59 -7.93 -23.06
C ARG A 24 -14.21 -7.49 -23.53
N VAL A 25 -13.75 -7.97 -24.69
CA VAL A 25 -12.44 -7.58 -25.24
C VAL A 25 -12.40 -6.09 -25.59
N ALA A 26 -13.45 -5.57 -26.23
CA ALA A 26 -13.55 -4.14 -26.55
C ALA A 26 -13.56 -3.27 -25.28
N LEU A 27 -14.32 -3.67 -24.26
CA LEU A 27 -14.38 -2.96 -22.99
C LEU A 27 -13.02 -2.96 -22.26
N VAL A 28 -12.32 -4.09 -22.25
CA VAL A 28 -10.96 -4.19 -21.69
C VAL A 28 -9.99 -3.29 -22.47
N ALA A 29 -10.04 -3.29 -23.80
CA ALA A 29 -9.19 -2.43 -24.63
C ALA A 29 -9.43 -0.93 -24.37
N VAL A 30 -10.69 -0.52 -24.23
CA VAL A 30 -11.06 0.87 -23.89
C VAL A 30 -10.53 1.25 -22.51
N LEU A 31 -10.73 0.40 -21.49
CA LEU A 31 -10.22 0.64 -20.14
C LEU A 31 -8.69 0.77 -20.10
N LEU A 32 -7.97 -0.11 -20.82
CA LEU A 32 -6.52 -0.06 -20.90
C LEU A 32 -6.02 1.20 -21.62
N GLY A 33 -6.68 1.62 -22.71
CA GLY A 33 -6.35 2.86 -23.42
C GLY A 33 -6.56 4.10 -22.55
N LEU A 34 -7.65 4.13 -21.77
CA LEU A 34 -7.96 5.23 -20.87
C LEU A 34 -6.96 5.30 -19.70
N ALA A 35 -6.59 4.16 -19.13
CA ALA A 35 -5.55 4.09 -18.11
C ALA A 35 -4.21 4.60 -18.63
N ALA A 36 -3.79 4.15 -19.83
CA ALA A 36 -2.56 4.61 -20.46
C ALA A 36 -2.58 6.12 -20.74
N ALA A 37 -3.71 6.69 -21.17
CA ALA A 37 -3.85 8.13 -21.39
C ALA A 37 -3.70 8.95 -20.08
N VAL A 38 -4.26 8.46 -18.97
CA VAL A 38 -4.10 9.10 -17.65
C VAL A 38 -2.65 9.02 -17.16
N LEU A 39 -2.03 7.85 -17.27
CA LEU A 39 -0.63 7.62 -16.90
C LEU A 39 0.35 8.48 -17.73
N ASN A 40 0.00 8.75 -18.98
CA ASN A 40 0.86 9.44 -19.93
C ASN A 40 0.43 10.89 -20.18
N SER A 41 -0.43 11.46 -19.32
CA SER A 41 -0.72 12.88 -19.33
C SER A 41 0.43 13.61 -18.63
N PRO A 42 1.35 14.27 -19.37
CA PRO A 42 2.37 15.09 -18.74
C PRO A 42 1.65 16.24 -18.01
N ASP A 43 1.94 16.41 -16.72
CA ASP A 43 1.58 17.61 -15.96
C ASP A 43 2.30 18.82 -16.58
N GLY A 44 1.71 19.37 -17.64
CA GLY A 44 2.14 20.59 -18.30
C GLY A 44 1.78 21.79 -17.44
N CYS A 45 2.63 22.11 -16.46
CA CYS A 45 2.59 23.41 -15.80
C CYS A 45 3.44 24.41 -16.61
N PRO A 46 2.91 25.57 -17.06
CA PRO A 46 3.73 26.62 -17.65
C PRO A 46 4.55 27.33 -16.55
N PRO A 47 5.83 27.67 -16.78
CA PRO A 47 6.61 28.39 -15.78
C PRO A 47 6.13 29.84 -15.66
N GLY A 48 5.42 30.13 -14.57
CA GLY A 48 5.20 31.49 -14.09
C GLY A 48 6.51 32.08 -13.57
N ALA A 49 7.01 33.09 -14.27
CA ALA A 49 8.17 33.87 -13.88
C ALA A 49 7.92 34.64 -12.57
N GLY A 50 8.66 34.29 -11.52
CA GLY A 50 8.78 35.10 -10.30
C GLY A 50 10.11 35.85 -10.28
N PRO A 51 10.16 37.11 -9.77
CA PRO A 51 11.30 38.00 -9.96
C PRO A 51 12.44 37.80 -8.94
N ALA A 52 13.65 37.97 -9.47
CA ALA A 52 14.94 38.40 -8.88
C ALA A 52 15.10 38.47 -7.34
N VAL A 53 16.05 37.69 -6.82
CA VAL A 53 16.84 38.06 -5.63
C VAL A 53 18.31 37.99 -5.99
N ALA A 54 19.00 39.13 -5.88
CA ALA A 54 20.43 39.27 -6.10
C ALA A 54 21.24 38.67 -4.93
N PRO A 55 22.43 38.09 -5.16
CA PRO A 55 23.31 37.67 -4.07
C PRO A 55 24.20 38.84 -3.62
N THR A 56 24.22 39.11 -2.32
CA THR A 56 25.31 39.84 -1.65
C THR A 56 26.34 38.83 -1.13
N PRO A 57 27.65 39.09 -1.28
CA PRO A 57 28.68 38.21 -0.72
C PRO A 57 29.09 38.74 0.65
N ASN A 58 29.07 37.89 1.68
CA ASN A 58 29.90 38.09 2.86
C ASN A 58 30.38 36.73 3.36
N GLY A 59 31.68 36.53 3.20
CA GLY A 59 32.40 35.36 3.70
C GLY A 59 32.56 35.41 5.22
N GLY A 60 32.58 34.21 5.80
CA GLY A 60 32.86 33.99 7.21
C GLY A 60 32.64 32.52 7.56
N ALA A 61 33.66 31.69 7.34
CA ALA A 61 33.81 30.38 7.99
C ALA A 61 34.60 30.57 9.31
N PRO A 62 34.87 29.55 10.15
CA PRO A 62 34.35 28.16 10.21
C PRO A 62 33.92 27.72 11.64
N THR A 63 33.08 26.68 11.81
CA THR A 63 33.15 25.82 13.02
C THR A 63 32.62 24.40 12.78
N VAL A 64 33.52 23.45 13.04
CA VAL A 64 33.48 22.00 13.28
C VAL A 64 32.13 21.36 13.66
N GLY A 65 31.83 20.19 13.04
CA GLY A 65 31.25 19.03 13.74
C GLY A 65 30.04 18.35 13.10
N GLY A 66 30.25 17.19 12.45
CA GLY A 66 29.19 16.19 12.21
C GLY A 66 29.42 15.33 10.97
N PRO A 67 29.50 13.98 11.07
CA PRO A 67 29.69 13.13 9.90
C PRO A 67 28.41 13.12 9.05
N ALA A 68 28.60 13.44 7.76
CA ALA A 68 27.60 13.34 6.72
C ALA A 68 27.21 11.86 6.49
N GLY A 69 26.05 11.48 7.03
CA GLY A 69 25.33 10.26 6.67
C GLY A 69 24.21 10.57 5.68
N GLY A 70 24.53 11.24 4.57
CA GLY A 70 23.60 11.53 3.48
C GLY A 70 23.36 10.29 2.62
N GLY A 71 22.66 9.30 3.15
CA GLY A 71 22.14 8.18 2.38
C GLY A 71 20.81 8.57 1.74
N VAL A 72 20.83 8.96 0.47
CA VAL A 72 19.62 9.00 -0.38
C VAL A 72 19.25 7.54 -0.71
N PRO A 73 18.10 6.99 -0.27
CA PRO A 73 17.61 5.76 -0.85
C PRO A 73 17.03 6.07 -2.25
N PRO A 74 17.27 5.23 -3.26
CA PRO A 74 16.63 5.36 -4.55
C PRO A 74 15.17 4.90 -4.40
N GLY A 75 14.21 5.72 -4.84
CA GLY A 75 12.81 5.33 -4.88
C GLY A 75 11.88 6.53 -4.85
N GLY A 76 11.41 6.94 -6.02
CA GLY A 76 10.46 8.03 -6.21
C GLY A 76 9.16 7.88 -5.41
N ASP A 77 8.60 9.04 -5.09
CA ASP A 77 7.18 9.33 -4.85
C ASP A 77 6.40 8.67 -3.70
N ARG A 78 6.95 7.76 -2.90
CA ARG A 78 6.25 7.26 -1.68
C ARG A 78 6.50 8.07 -0.41
N ARG A 79 7.52 8.94 -0.39
CA ARG A 79 7.85 9.75 0.80
C ARG A 79 6.78 10.79 1.16
N ALA A 80 5.86 11.10 0.24
CA ALA A 80 4.81 12.09 0.48
C ALA A 80 3.71 11.61 1.45
N ALA A 81 3.59 10.30 1.72
CA ALA A 81 2.54 9.75 2.60
C ALA A 81 3.04 9.22 3.95
N ALA A 82 4.34 8.93 4.08
CA ALA A 82 4.92 8.39 5.30
C ALA A 82 5.16 9.50 6.34
N LEU A 83 4.60 9.33 7.54
CA LEU A 83 4.82 10.28 8.62
C LEU A 83 6.28 10.23 9.12
N PRO A 84 6.82 11.37 9.58
CA PRO A 84 8.15 11.41 10.16
C PRO A 84 8.23 10.53 11.40
N LEU A 85 9.36 9.82 11.54
CA LEU A 85 9.63 9.01 12.70
C LEU A 85 9.84 9.92 13.93
N PRO A 86 9.06 9.75 15.02
CA PRO A 86 9.27 10.51 16.24
C PRO A 86 10.67 10.27 16.83
N ALA A 87 11.24 11.30 17.45
CA ALA A 87 12.53 11.19 18.12
C ALA A 87 12.52 10.07 19.18
N GLY A 88 13.55 9.23 19.20
CA GLY A 88 13.66 8.11 20.12
C GLY A 88 12.76 6.90 19.79
N ALA A 89 12.01 6.93 18.68
CA ALA A 89 11.27 5.78 18.18
C ALA A 89 12.04 5.05 17.08
N VAL A 90 11.69 3.78 16.85
CA VAL A 90 12.18 2.92 15.77
C VAL A 90 11.00 2.57 14.87
N GLY A 91 11.16 2.76 13.57
CA GLY A 91 10.17 2.34 12.57
C GLY A 91 10.26 0.83 12.34
N VAL A 92 9.17 0.10 12.59
CA VAL A 92 9.13 -1.36 12.47
C VAL A 92 8.02 -1.77 11.50
N PRO A 93 8.32 -2.55 10.44
CA PRO A 93 7.31 -3.16 9.59
C PRO A 93 6.67 -4.35 10.30
N ILE A 94 5.36 -4.32 10.48
CA ILE A 94 4.57 -5.39 11.09
C ILE A 94 3.64 -6.01 10.06
N ARG A 95 3.68 -7.33 9.95
CA ARG A 95 2.70 -8.10 9.17
C ARG A 95 1.55 -8.47 10.06
N LEU A 96 0.35 -8.00 9.73
CA LEU A 96 -0.84 -8.33 10.48
C LEU A 96 -1.33 -9.74 10.12
N ALA A 97 -1.90 -10.41 11.10
CA ALA A 97 -2.57 -11.69 10.89
C ALA A 97 -3.83 -11.53 10.03
N GLU A 98 -4.54 -10.42 10.22
CA GLU A 98 -5.73 -10.06 9.45
C GLU A 98 -5.39 -8.88 8.53
N PRO A 99 -5.17 -9.11 7.23
CA PRO A 99 -4.79 -8.06 6.29
C PRO A 99 -5.93 -7.06 6.03
N ALA A 100 -7.21 -7.45 6.21
CA ALA A 100 -8.33 -6.52 6.04
C ALA A 100 -8.32 -5.37 7.06
N ALA A 101 -7.67 -5.54 8.21
CA ALA A 101 -7.51 -4.49 9.21
C ALA A 101 -6.70 -3.28 8.69
N LEU A 102 -5.87 -3.45 7.66
CA LEU A 102 -5.14 -2.34 7.05
C LEU A 102 -6.06 -1.34 6.34
N ALA A 103 -7.25 -1.77 5.92
CA ALA A 103 -8.21 -0.89 5.24
C ALA A 103 -8.80 0.20 6.15
N VAL A 104 -8.80 -0.02 7.47
CA VAL A 104 -9.34 0.93 8.46
C VAL A 104 -8.26 1.80 9.10
N LEU A 105 -6.98 1.46 8.91
CA LEU A 105 -5.86 2.19 9.49
C LEU A 105 -5.46 3.36 8.62
N ARG A 106 -5.13 4.48 9.26
CA ARG A 106 -4.53 5.63 8.60
C ARG A 106 -3.18 5.97 9.22
N PRO A 107 -2.21 6.46 8.43
CA PRO A 107 -1.04 7.13 8.99
C PRO A 107 -1.47 8.20 10.00
N GLY A 108 -0.85 8.20 11.17
CA GLY A 108 -1.14 9.14 12.26
C GLY A 108 -2.03 8.56 13.35
N ALA A 109 -2.73 7.46 13.07
CA ALA A 109 -3.53 6.76 14.06
C ALA A 109 -2.65 6.17 15.18
N ARG A 110 -3.26 6.03 16.37
CA ARG A 110 -2.66 5.36 17.52
C ARG A 110 -3.30 3.99 17.68
N VAL A 111 -2.48 2.95 17.75
CA VAL A 111 -2.94 1.57 17.87
C VAL A 111 -2.26 0.85 19.02
N ASP A 112 -2.97 -0.09 19.62
CA ASP A 112 -2.38 -1.07 20.49
C ASP A 112 -1.96 -2.28 19.67
N LEU A 113 -0.67 -2.60 19.71
CA LEU A 113 -0.12 -3.78 19.08
C LEU A 113 -0.22 -4.97 20.02
N LEU A 114 -0.93 -6.00 19.58
CA LEU A 114 -1.12 -7.25 20.29
C LEU A 114 -0.36 -8.39 19.59
N ILE A 115 0.12 -9.33 20.37
CA ILE A 115 0.66 -10.60 19.86
C ILE A 115 -0.26 -11.75 20.22
N VAL A 116 -0.53 -12.60 19.25
CA VAL A 116 -1.13 -13.92 19.43
C VAL A 116 -0.02 -14.96 19.21
N PRO A 117 0.41 -15.67 20.27
CA PRO A 117 1.43 -16.71 20.16
C PRO A 117 1.02 -17.81 19.16
N ALA A 118 2.00 -18.44 18.53
CA ALA A 118 1.76 -19.59 17.65
C ALA A 118 0.99 -20.69 18.41
N GLY A 119 -0.14 -21.13 17.86
CA GLY A 119 -1.00 -22.16 18.48
C GLY A 119 -1.90 -21.69 19.63
N GLY A 120 -1.88 -20.40 19.98
CA GLY A 120 -2.76 -19.81 21.00
C GLY A 120 -4.19 -19.58 20.48
N ALA A 121 -5.19 -19.70 21.36
CA ALA A 121 -6.57 -19.30 21.07
C ALA A 121 -6.67 -17.77 20.89
N ALA A 122 -7.62 -17.30 20.08
CA ALA A 122 -7.79 -15.88 19.74
C ALA A 122 -8.01 -14.94 20.95
N GLY A 123 -8.31 -15.49 22.14
CA GLY A 123 -8.41 -14.74 23.41
C GLY A 123 -7.10 -14.60 24.21
N ALA A 124 -6.00 -15.23 23.77
CA ALA A 124 -4.70 -15.20 24.46
C ALA A 124 -3.79 -14.04 23.99
N ALA A 125 -4.38 -13.00 23.40
CA ALA A 125 -3.62 -11.88 22.86
C ALA A 125 -2.93 -11.08 23.98
N THR A 126 -1.61 -10.92 23.87
CA THR A 126 -0.81 -10.17 24.84
C THR A 126 -0.48 -8.78 24.29
N LEU A 127 -0.61 -7.73 25.11
CA LEU A 127 -0.28 -6.37 24.69
C LEU A 127 1.24 -6.19 24.60
N LEU A 128 1.72 -5.91 23.40
CA LEU A 128 3.14 -5.73 23.10
C LEU A 128 3.54 -4.25 23.20
N ALA A 129 2.78 -3.39 22.54
CA ALA A 129 3.01 -1.95 22.52
C ALA A 129 1.70 -1.16 22.58
N PRO A 130 1.41 -0.45 23.69
CA PRO A 130 0.29 0.47 23.75
C PRO A 130 0.56 1.74 22.94
N ARG A 131 -0.48 2.26 22.27
CA ARG A 131 -0.49 3.57 21.56
C ARG A 131 0.68 3.79 20.57
N ALA A 132 1.09 2.73 19.87
CA ALA A 132 2.04 2.82 18.77
C ALA A 132 1.50 3.76 17.68
N LEU A 133 2.36 4.62 17.14
CA LEU A 133 1.99 5.53 16.04
C LEU A 133 2.09 4.77 14.71
N VAL A 134 1.04 4.82 13.90
CA VAL A 134 1.11 4.36 12.51
C VAL A 134 1.86 5.38 11.68
N LEU A 135 3.01 4.99 11.15
CA LEU A 135 3.84 5.84 10.29
C LEU A 135 3.37 5.76 8.84
N ASP A 136 3.08 4.54 8.37
CA ASP A 136 2.66 4.27 7.01
C ASP A 136 1.92 2.93 6.94
N VAL A 137 1.06 2.78 5.94
CA VAL A 137 0.30 1.56 5.65
C VAL A 137 0.61 1.12 4.22
N VAL A 138 1.45 0.10 4.08
CA VAL A 138 1.89 -0.39 2.76
C VAL A 138 1.05 -1.58 2.33
N GLY A 139 0.55 -1.52 1.10
CA GLY A 139 -0.22 -2.61 0.49
C GLY A 139 -1.71 -2.61 0.80
N ALA A 140 -2.26 -1.54 1.40
CA ALA A 140 -3.71 -1.37 1.59
C ALA A 140 -4.49 -1.29 0.25
N ALA A 141 -3.82 -0.88 -0.84
CA ALA A 141 -4.37 -0.87 -2.19
C ALA A 141 -3.67 -1.91 -3.08
N GLY A 142 -4.21 -3.14 -3.13
CA GLY A 142 -3.96 -4.08 -4.21
C GLY A 142 -2.52 -4.60 -4.39
N ALA A 143 -1.74 -4.75 -3.31
CA ALA A 143 -0.44 -5.40 -3.40
C ALA A 143 -0.59 -6.86 -3.85
N VAL A 144 -0.19 -7.14 -5.09
CA VAL A 144 -0.37 -8.42 -5.81
C VAL A 144 0.36 -9.59 -5.12
N ASP A 145 1.36 -9.28 -4.29
CA ASP A 145 2.24 -10.27 -3.65
C ASP A 145 1.84 -10.62 -2.20
N GLY A 146 0.68 -10.14 -1.71
CA GLY A 146 0.27 -10.35 -0.32
C GLY A 146 1.24 -9.74 0.72
N SER A 147 2.19 -8.93 0.27
CA SER A 147 3.18 -8.25 1.11
C SER A 147 2.65 -6.92 1.61
N SER A 148 1.61 -7.01 2.42
CA SER A 148 1.09 -5.87 3.16
C SER A 148 1.80 -5.74 4.51
N ALA A 149 2.16 -4.51 4.88
CA ALA A 149 2.90 -4.22 6.09
C ALA A 149 2.44 -2.90 6.69
N LEU A 150 2.27 -2.90 8.01
CA LEU A 150 2.01 -1.71 8.80
C LEU A 150 3.33 -1.21 9.37
N TYR A 151 3.71 0.03 9.06
CA TYR A 151 4.90 0.63 9.66
C TYR A 151 4.51 1.36 10.94
N LEU A 152 5.07 0.92 12.07
CA LEU A 152 4.79 1.49 13.39
C LEU A 152 6.02 2.17 13.97
N ALA A 153 5.80 3.29 14.66
CA ALA A 153 6.78 3.90 15.54
C ALA A 153 6.70 3.25 16.93
N LEU A 154 7.69 2.44 17.25
CA LEU A 154 7.81 1.72 18.52
C LEU A 154 8.98 2.26 19.35
N ARG A 155 8.92 2.11 20.67
CA ARG A 155 10.11 2.32 21.51
C ARG A 155 11.15 1.23 21.22
N PRO A 156 12.46 1.47 21.41
CA PRO A 156 13.50 0.48 21.13
C PRO A 156 13.25 -0.88 21.78
N GLU A 157 12.79 -0.90 23.04
CA GLU A 157 12.53 -2.12 23.80
C GLU A 157 11.29 -2.87 23.27
N GLN A 158 10.30 -2.13 22.74
CA GLN A 158 9.12 -2.70 22.09
C GLN A 158 9.48 -3.27 20.71
N ALA A 159 10.31 -2.56 19.96
CA ALA A 159 10.81 -3.00 18.66
C ALA A 159 11.60 -4.31 18.79
N GLN A 160 12.53 -4.37 19.75
CA GLN A 160 13.30 -5.59 20.04
C GLN A 160 12.39 -6.77 20.39
N ARG A 161 11.37 -6.54 21.22
CA ARG A 161 10.39 -7.58 21.54
C ARG A 161 9.53 -7.99 20.34
N ALA A 162 9.21 -7.08 19.42
CA ALA A 162 8.44 -7.39 18.22
C ALA A 162 9.23 -8.22 17.21
N VAL A 163 10.52 -7.93 17.03
CA VAL A 163 11.38 -8.66 16.08
C VAL A 163 11.91 -9.99 16.64
N GLY A 164 12.03 -10.10 17.97
CA GLY A 164 12.53 -11.31 18.64
C GLY A 164 11.47 -12.40 18.85
N LEU A 165 10.33 -12.32 18.18
CA LEU A 165 9.24 -13.28 18.36
C LEU A 165 9.50 -14.57 17.59
N PRO A 166 9.06 -15.73 18.13
CA PRO A 166 9.20 -17.00 17.45
C PRO A 166 8.38 -17.01 16.15
N GLU A 167 8.89 -17.75 15.17
CA GLU A 167 8.22 -17.95 13.89
C GLU A 167 6.78 -18.46 14.09
N GLY A 168 5.86 -17.95 13.28
CA GLY A 168 4.43 -18.27 13.40
C GLY A 168 3.66 -17.44 14.43
N SER A 169 4.33 -16.55 15.18
CA SER A 169 3.64 -15.51 15.97
C SER A 169 2.87 -14.57 15.06
N ARG A 170 1.68 -14.18 15.50
CA ARG A 170 0.74 -13.38 14.72
C ARG A 170 0.49 -12.05 15.42
N PHE A 171 0.44 -10.96 14.67
CA PHE A 171 0.13 -9.64 15.22
C PHE A 171 -1.31 -9.24 14.95
N ALA A 172 -1.93 -8.64 15.95
CA ALA A 172 -3.24 -8.00 15.84
C ALA A 172 -3.12 -6.55 16.33
N VAL A 173 -4.05 -5.70 15.89
CA VAL A 173 -4.07 -4.29 16.28
C VAL A 173 -5.45 -3.88 16.73
N VAL A 174 -5.51 -3.02 17.74
CA VAL A 174 -6.74 -2.37 18.20
C VAL A 174 -6.56 -0.87 18.01
N VAL A 175 -7.48 -0.24 17.28
CA VAL A 175 -7.45 1.21 17.03
C VAL A 175 -7.94 1.94 18.28
N ARG A 176 -7.21 2.98 18.68
CA ARG A 176 -7.64 3.91 19.71
C ARG A 176 -7.96 5.25 19.06
N GLU A 177 -9.21 5.67 19.19
CA GLU A 177 -9.69 7.03 18.88
C GLU A 177 -9.03 8.06 19.83
#